data_AF-A0A0D8JTU8-F1
#
_entry.id   AF-A0A0D8JTU8-F1
#
_cell.length_a   1.000
_cell.length_b   1.000
_cell.length_c   1.000
_cell.angle_alpha   90.00
_cell.angle_beta   90.00
_cell.angle_gamma   90.00
#
_symmetry.space_group_name_H-M   'P 1'
#
loop_
_entity.id
_entity.type
_entity.pdbx_description
1 polymer ?
#
loop_
_entity_poly.entity_id
_entity_poly.type
_entity_poly.pdbx_seq_one_letter_code
_entity_poly.pdbx_strand_id
1 'polypeptide(L)'
;MRSQRAVAADPEIDLTLYFPKDYSERLSEMRTPLLSSATPISAATTSGSVLEDDIRVFLRPSEPIAVIFPLSDSVCRMLAGTDMSEALIGLMQRSEILWKSPFPRKKMVFKCDGNIVVKAIKNAVDYTEYTTLLYLEVHKPTVPAPRPSGLLHVNNVSLIFMTYVPTTTLADIWTGLDIAQKRSIQHQLNEILADLRSLSCPDGMPLGGVRGEGCKDVRRHLRHSIEPILTIKDFKNFQFPSLRTPIFTEFIDRLCQPCIRPGQLEIQCVFTHGDLRPDNITVEASDGGQFRITGLLDWEYSGFYPEYYELIRSTNGLGPSGDDDWYLFLPECISPERYGMWWLLDYAHGRLVE
;
A
#
# COMPACT_ATOMS: atom_id res chain seq x y z
N MET A 1 -14.77 11.83 11.30
CA MET A 1 -15.89 11.36 12.16
C MET A 1 -16.41 12.40 13.16
N ARG A 2 -15.58 13.10 13.96
CA ARG A 2 -16.09 14.08 14.96
C ARG A 2 -16.78 15.30 14.31
N SER A 3 -16.18 15.90 13.29
CA SER A 3 -16.73 17.10 12.64
C SER A 3 -18.02 16.82 11.85
N GLN A 4 -18.13 15.66 11.17
CA GLN A 4 -19.36 15.27 10.46
C GLN A 4 -20.55 15.05 11.41
N ARG A 5 -20.32 14.43 12.57
CA ARG A 5 -21.37 14.28 13.60
C ARG A 5 -21.76 15.62 14.22
N ALA A 6 -20.81 16.55 14.35
CA ALA A 6 -21.06 17.89 14.85
C ALA A 6 -21.91 18.73 13.87
N VAL A 7 -21.58 18.73 12.58
CA VAL A 7 -22.37 19.43 11.54
C VAL A 7 -23.77 18.84 11.38
N ALA A 8 -23.92 17.53 11.53
CA ALA A 8 -25.25 16.89 11.48
C ALA A 8 -26.13 17.24 12.69
N ALA A 9 -25.52 17.60 13.82
CA ALA A 9 -26.23 18.00 15.04
C ALA A 9 -26.50 19.52 15.10
N ASP A 10 -25.59 20.32 14.55
CA ASP A 10 -25.71 21.77 14.43
C ASP A 10 -25.08 22.24 13.11
N PRO A 11 -25.89 22.63 12.11
CA PRO A 11 -25.41 23.06 10.80
C PRO A 11 -24.60 24.37 10.83
N GLU A 12 -24.76 25.19 11.87
CA GLU A 12 -24.09 26.48 12.02
C GLU A 12 -22.87 26.41 12.95
N ILE A 13 -22.45 25.19 13.32
CA ILE A 13 -21.35 25.00 14.25
C ILE A 13 -20.04 25.62 13.73
N ASP A 14 -19.36 26.38 14.61
CA ASP A 14 -18.03 26.89 14.31
C ASP A 14 -17.01 25.74 14.31
N LEU A 15 -16.71 25.24 13.12
CA LEU A 15 -15.75 24.15 12.90
C LEU A 15 -14.33 24.53 13.29
N THR A 16 -14.00 25.81 13.40
CA THR A 16 -12.66 26.27 13.81
C THR A 16 -12.32 25.85 15.24
N LEU A 17 -13.32 25.65 16.09
CA LEU A 17 -13.17 25.16 17.47
C LEU A 17 -12.79 23.68 17.55
N TYR A 18 -13.01 22.91 16.48
CA TYR A 18 -12.72 21.47 16.42
C TYR A 18 -11.39 21.15 15.75
N PHE A 19 -10.77 22.14 15.13
CA PHE A 19 -9.45 21.99 14.57
C PHE A 19 -8.37 22.13 15.66
N PRO A 20 -7.31 21.32 15.62
CA PRO A 20 -6.12 21.56 16.43
C PRO A 20 -5.58 22.99 16.22
N LYS A 21 -4.96 23.60 17.24
CA LYS A 21 -4.46 24.99 17.16
C LYS A 21 -3.40 25.20 16.06
N ASP A 22 -2.71 24.13 15.71
CA ASP A 22 -1.69 23.99 14.66
C ASP A 22 -2.29 23.68 13.27
N TYR A 23 -3.63 23.61 13.13
CA TYR A 23 -4.27 23.23 11.87
C TYR A 23 -3.91 24.15 10.70
N SER A 24 -3.86 25.46 10.93
CA SER A 24 -3.52 26.44 9.89
C SER A 24 -2.07 26.30 9.41
N GLU A 25 -1.16 25.97 10.32
CA GLU A 25 0.26 25.76 10.03
C GLU A 25 0.44 24.49 9.21
N ARG A 26 -0.15 23.38 9.66
CA ARG A 26 -0.17 22.10 8.92
C ARG A 26 -0.83 22.21 7.55
N LEU A 27 -1.91 22.98 7.44
CA LEU A 27 -2.58 23.23 6.16
C LEU A 27 -1.68 24.04 5.22
N SER A 28 -0.88 24.97 5.75
CA SER A 28 0.10 25.75 4.99
C SER A 28 1.23 24.86 4.46
N GLU A 29 1.76 23.97 5.31
CA GLU A 29 2.78 22.99 4.91
C GLU A 29 2.27 22.07 3.79
N MET A 30 1.05 21.55 3.92
CA MET A 30 0.43 20.69 2.91
C MET A 30 0.10 21.40 1.59
N ARG A 31 -0.05 22.73 1.60
CA ARG A 31 -0.37 23.53 0.41
C ARG A 31 0.86 24.00 -0.35
N THR A 32 2.06 23.82 0.19
CA THR A 32 3.30 24.23 -0.48
C THR A 32 3.73 23.11 -1.44
N PRO A 33 3.70 23.31 -2.76
CA PRO A 33 4.17 22.29 -3.69
C PRO A 33 5.69 22.13 -3.52
N LEU A 34 6.16 20.88 -3.47
CA LEU A 34 7.58 20.55 -3.63
C LEU A 34 8.03 20.92 -5.05
N LEU A 35 8.28 22.20 -5.28
CA LEU A 35 9.02 22.69 -6.43
C LEU A 35 10.50 22.45 -6.17
N SER A 36 11.09 21.58 -6.99
CA SER A 36 12.53 21.39 -7.05
C SER A 36 13.23 22.73 -7.32
N SER A 37 14.18 23.09 -6.48
CA SER A 37 15.30 23.92 -6.92
C SER A 37 16.54 23.59 -6.09
N ALA A 38 17.58 23.21 -6.82
CA ALA A 38 18.91 22.95 -6.32
C ALA A 38 19.63 24.29 -6.08
N THR A 39 20.14 24.53 -4.87
CA THR A 39 21.52 25.03 -4.55
C THR A 39 21.69 25.25 -3.03
N PRO A 40 22.93 25.23 -2.49
CA PRO A 40 23.19 24.79 -1.13
C PRO A 40 23.11 25.94 -0.12
N ILE A 41 22.41 25.71 1.00
CA ILE A 41 22.41 26.65 2.13
C ILE A 41 23.28 26.11 3.26
N SER A 42 24.26 26.95 3.56
CA SER A 42 25.25 26.92 4.64
C SER A 42 24.72 26.46 6.00
N ALA A 43 25.59 25.76 6.72
CA ALA A 43 25.44 25.36 8.10
C ALA A 43 24.99 26.50 9.02
N ALA A 44 23.81 26.34 9.61
CA ALA A 44 23.42 26.94 10.87
C ALA A 44 22.51 25.96 11.61
N THR A 45 22.88 25.69 12.85
CA THR A 45 22.33 24.69 13.76
C THR A 45 20.85 24.91 14.06
N THR A 46 19.99 24.00 13.59
CA THR A 46 18.59 23.88 14.04
C THR A 46 18.35 22.43 14.48
N SER A 47 18.85 22.05 15.65
CA SER A 47 18.73 20.69 16.20
C SER A 47 17.40 20.39 16.90
N GLY A 48 16.34 21.18 16.62
CA GLY A 48 15.08 21.15 17.38
C GLY A 48 13.86 20.53 16.67
N SER A 49 13.76 20.60 15.34
CA SER A 49 12.53 20.21 14.62
C SER A 49 12.52 18.78 14.09
N VAL A 50 13.68 18.13 13.97
CA VAL A 50 13.81 16.83 13.28
C VAL A 50 13.28 15.65 14.12
N LEU A 51 13.19 15.82 15.45
CA LEU A 51 12.77 14.76 16.38
C LEU A 51 11.27 14.72 16.65
N GLU A 52 10.52 15.79 16.40
CA GLU A 52 9.09 15.78 16.70
C GLU A 52 8.33 14.86 15.74
N ASP A 53 8.71 14.81 14.46
CA ASP A 53 8.06 13.98 13.43
C ASP A 53 8.76 12.65 13.15
N ASP A 54 9.23 11.98 14.21
CA ASP A 54 9.83 10.65 14.10
C ASP A 54 9.01 9.61 14.89
N ILE A 55 8.68 8.48 14.27
CA ILE A 55 7.94 7.39 14.94
C ILE A 55 8.76 6.73 16.06
N ARG A 56 10.10 6.84 16.02
CA ARG A 56 11.01 6.26 17.02
C ARG A 56 10.78 6.83 18.42
N VAL A 57 10.18 8.02 18.55
CA VAL A 57 9.81 8.62 19.86
C VAL A 57 8.83 7.76 20.67
N PHE A 58 8.13 6.83 20.03
CA PHE A 58 7.19 5.91 20.69
C PHE A 58 7.85 4.61 21.18
N LEU A 59 9.13 4.38 20.84
CA LEU A 59 9.91 3.23 21.30
C LEU A 59 10.61 3.59 22.62
N ARG A 60 10.23 2.92 23.72
CA ARG A 60 10.76 3.19 25.06
C ARG A 60 11.37 1.92 25.66
N PRO A 61 12.54 1.98 26.32
CA PRO A 61 13.23 0.77 26.80
C PRO A 61 12.44 -0.01 27.84
N SER A 62 11.61 0.69 28.62
CA SER A 62 10.78 0.10 29.67
C SER A 62 9.55 -0.67 29.16
N GLU A 63 9.21 -0.55 27.88
CA GLU A 63 8.01 -1.16 27.33
C GLU A 63 8.27 -2.61 26.95
N PRO A 64 7.35 -3.54 27.24
CA PRO A 64 7.52 -4.94 26.88
C PRO A 64 7.53 -5.10 25.36
N ILE A 65 8.44 -5.95 24.87
CA ILE A 65 8.48 -6.39 23.48
C ILE A 65 7.68 -7.68 23.36
N ALA A 66 6.69 -7.69 22.48
CA ALA A 66 6.01 -8.92 22.06
C ALA A 66 6.55 -9.38 20.70
N VAL A 67 7.03 -10.61 20.64
CA VAL A 67 7.38 -11.30 19.40
C VAL A 67 6.09 -11.85 18.80
N ILE A 68 5.56 -11.21 17.77
CA ILE A 68 4.30 -11.64 17.13
C ILE A 68 4.58 -12.74 16.12
N PHE A 69 5.70 -12.63 15.40
CA PHE A 69 6.22 -13.67 14.51
C PHE A 69 7.72 -13.89 14.75
N PRO A 70 8.21 -15.13 14.63
CA PRO A 70 9.61 -15.46 14.91
C PRO A 70 10.59 -14.59 14.12
N LEU A 71 11.65 -14.16 14.80
CA LEU A 71 12.75 -13.41 14.20
C LEU A 71 13.71 -14.35 13.49
N SER A 72 14.26 -13.91 12.35
CA SER A 72 15.36 -14.62 11.69
C SER A 72 16.65 -14.54 12.51
N ASP A 73 17.58 -15.47 12.28
CA ASP A 73 18.90 -15.48 12.94
C ASP A 73 19.70 -14.17 12.74
N SER A 74 19.48 -13.48 11.61
CA SER A 74 20.09 -12.18 11.37
C SER A 74 19.56 -11.12 12.33
N VAL A 75 18.25 -11.03 12.50
CA VAL A 75 17.60 -10.08 13.41
C VAL A 75 17.88 -10.45 14.87
N CYS A 76 17.84 -11.73 15.22
CA CYS A 76 18.24 -12.21 16.55
C CYS A 76 19.67 -11.77 16.93
N ARG A 77 20.63 -11.86 16.00
CA ARG A 77 22.00 -11.39 16.23
C ARG A 77 22.08 -9.87 16.39
N MET A 78 21.28 -9.12 15.62
CA MET A 78 21.22 -7.65 15.74
C MET A 78 20.60 -7.19 17.07
N LEU A 79 19.74 -8.02 17.64
CA LEU A 79 19.07 -7.80 18.93
C LEU A 79 19.72 -8.60 20.08
N ALA A 80 20.90 -9.19 19.86
CA ALA A 80 21.61 -9.93 20.88
C ALA A 80 22.16 -8.99 21.97
N GLY A 81 21.96 -9.34 23.23
CA GLY A 81 22.39 -8.54 24.37
C GLY A 81 21.77 -9.03 25.67
N THR A 82 22.09 -8.34 26.77
CA THR A 82 21.47 -8.59 28.08
C THR A 82 20.00 -8.19 28.12
N ASP A 83 19.62 -7.16 27.36
CA ASP A 83 18.25 -6.66 27.24
C ASP A 83 17.90 -6.42 25.76
N MET A 84 16.88 -7.12 25.27
CA MET A 84 16.38 -7.00 23.88
C MET A 84 15.80 -5.61 23.60
N SER A 85 15.19 -4.96 24.60
CA SER A 85 14.58 -3.64 24.47
C SER A 85 15.62 -2.55 24.24
N GLU A 86 16.71 -2.59 25.01
CA GLU A 86 17.83 -1.68 24.81
C GLU A 86 18.50 -1.90 23.45
N ALA A 87 18.72 -3.16 23.07
CA ALA A 87 19.31 -3.51 21.79
C ALA A 87 18.47 -3.02 20.60
N LEU A 88 17.14 -3.22 20.66
CA LEU A 88 16.21 -2.77 19.64
C LEU A 88 16.19 -1.25 19.48
N ILE A 89 16.17 -0.52 20.59
CA ILE A 89 16.16 0.95 20.55
C ILE A 89 17.48 1.48 20.00
N GLY A 90 18.60 0.89 20.43
CA GLY A 90 19.91 1.20 19.87
C GLY A 90 19.97 0.94 18.36
N LEU A 91 19.39 -0.18 17.90
CA LEU A 91 19.28 -0.49 16.47
C LEU A 91 18.47 0.58 15.72
N MET A 92 17.27 0.90 16.21
CA MET A 92 16.38 1.88 15.57
C MET A 92 16.96 3.30 15.55
N GLN A 93 17.71 3.69 16.58
CA GLN A 93 18.40 4.99 16.63
C GLN A 93 19.51 5.12 15.58
N ARG A 94 20.26 4.04 15.33
CA ARG A 94 21.34 4.01 14.33
C ARG A 94 20.85 3.77 12.90
N SER A 95 19.61 3.33 12.73
CA SER A 95 19.04 3.01 11.43
C SER A 95 18.79 4.27 10.60
N GLU A 96 19.13 4.21 9.32
CA GLU A 96 18.90 5.27 8.34
C GLU A 96 17.41 5.33 7.96
N ILE A 97 16.86 6.53 7.77
CA ILE A 97 15.49 6.68 7.28
C ILE A 97 15.50 6.48 5.77
N LEU A 98 14.85 5.41 5.29
CA LEU A 98 14.65 5.20 3.85
C LEU A 98 13.42 5.93 3.34
N TRP A 99 12.36 5.99 4.13
CA TRP A 99 11.11 6.59 3.71
C TRP A 99 10.26 7.10 4.87
N LYS A 100 9.51 8.18 4.63
CA LYS A 100 8.54 8.77 5.54
C LYS A 100 7.18 8.85 4.86
N SER A 101 6.14 8.37 5.54
CA SER A 101 4.77 8.64 5.08
C SER A 101 4.41 10.12 5.25
N PRO A 102 3.32 10.60 4.61
CA PRO A 102 2.77 11.94 4.87
C PRO A 102 2.42 12.21 6.34
N PHE A 103 2.30 11.14 7.15
CA PHE A 103 2.19 11.22 8.60
C PHE A 103 3.33 10.43 9.25
N PRO A 104 4.56 10.97 9.33
CA PRO A 104 5.75 10.22 9.75
C PRO A 104 5.60 9.51 11.11
N ARG A 105 4.86 10.11 12.05
CA ARG A 105 4.49 9.49 13.34
C ARG A 105 3.61 8.23 13.25
N LYS A 106 3.09 7.90 12.07
CA LYS A 106 2.26 6.73 11.79
C LYS A 106 3.00 5.63 11.07
N LYS A 107 3.83 5.97 10.09
CA LYS A 107 4.55 4.97 9.29
C LYS A 107 5.87 5.54 8.78
N MET A 108 6.96 4.80 9.01
CA MET A 108 8.30 5.08 8.48
C MET A 108 9.01 3.76 8.14
N VAL A 109 9.96 3.84 7.22
CA VAL A 109 10.80 2.72 6.82
C VAL A 109 12.26 3.06 7.09
N PHE A 110 12.97 2.14 7.71
CA PHE A 110 14.36 2.32 8.14
C PHE A 110 15.25 1.25 7.54
N LYS A 111 16.44 1.63 7.07
CA LYS A 111 17.52 0.69 6.76
C LYS A 111 18.28 0.40 8.03
N CYS A 112 18.29 -0.86 8.42
CA CYS A 112 19.09 -1.34 9.53
C CYS A 112 20.47 -1.79 9.02
N ASP A 113 21.13 -2.70 9.73
CA ASP A 113 22.39 -3.30 9.31
C ASP A 113 22.20 -4.32 8.17
N GLY A 114 23.24 -4.46 7.36
CA GLY A 114 23.30 -5.40 6.24
C GLY A 114 22.16 -5.21 5.24
N ASN A 115 21.41 -6.29 5.00
CA ASN A 115 20.29 -6.34 4.06
C ASN A 115 18.93 -6.32 4.76
N ILE A 116 18.81 -5.71 5.94
CA ILE A 116 17.57 -5.67 6.73
C ILE A 116 16.95 -4.28 6.72
N VAL A 117 15.65 -4.23 6.50
CA VAL A 117 14.78 -3.06 6.62
C VAL A 117 13.77 -3.30 7.74
N VAL A 118 13.43 -2.23 8.45
CA VAL A 118 12.32 -2.21 9.40
C VAL A 118 11.27 -1.21 8.94
N LYS A 119 10.06 -1.71 8.69
CA LYS A 119 8.87 -0.87 8.53
C LYS A 119 8.18 -0.74 9.88
N ALA A 120 8.15 0.48 10.41
CA ALA A 120 7.52 0.81 11.68
C ALA A 120 6.12 1.39 11.42
N ILE A 121 5.09 0.80 12.03
CA ILE A 121 3.69 1.18 11.84
C ILE A 121 3.04 1.37 13.20
N LYS A 122 2.56 2.58 13.48
CA LYS A 122 1.86 2.91 14.73
C LYS A 122 0.38 2.61 14.62
N ASN A 123 -0.17 1.90 15.61
CA ASN A 123 -1.55 1.43 15.68
C ASN A 123 -1.92 0.59 14.44
N ALA A 124 -1.04 -0.33 14.03
CA ALA A 124 -1.36 -1.29 12.97
C ALA A 124 -2.63 -2.06 13.35
N VAL A 125 -3.58 -2.15 12.40
CA VAL A 125 -4.88 -2.81 12.60
C VAL A 125 -4.76 -4.32 12.35
N ASP A 126 -3.85 -4.71 11.46
CA ASP A 126 -3.56 -6.07 11.07
C ASP A 126 -2.09 -6.19 10.62
N TYR A 127 -1.71 -7.38 10.16
CA TYR A 127 -0.36 -7.70 9.71
C TYR A 127 -0.32 -8.24 8.27
N THR A 128 -1.26 -7.83 7.41
CA THR A 128 -1.41 -8.37 6.03
C THR A 128 -0.12 -8.35 5.21
N GLU A 129 0.69 -7.30 5.36
CA GLU A 129 1.97 -7.22 4.66
C GLU A 129 2.89 -8.36 5.07
N TYR A 130 3.12 -8.56 6.37
CA TYR A 130 4.01 -9.59 6.87
C TYR A 130 3.51 -11.01 6.53
N THR A 131 2.21 -11.25 6.69
CA THR A 131 1.60 -12.55 6.39
C THR A 131 1.59 -12.85 4.90
N THR A 132 1.43 -11.83 4.05
CA THR A 132 1.61 -11.96 2.61
C THR A 132 3.04 -12.30 2.25
N LEU A 133 4.04 -11.60 2.79
CA LEU A 133 5.44 -11.90 2.49
C LEU A 133 5.80 -13.34 2.88
N LEU A 134 5.29 -13.85 4.01
CA LEU A 134 5.43 -15.26 4.40
C LEU A 134 4.75 -16.20 3.39
N TYR A 135 3.54 -15.86 2.95
CA TYR A 135 2.81 -16.67 1.99
C TYR A 135 3.54 -16.74 0.64
N LEU A 136 4.05 -15.61 0.15
CA LEU A 136 4.82 -15.55 -1.09
C LEU A 136 6.15 -16.28 -0.98
N GLU A 137 6.83 -16.24 0.16
CA GLU A 137 8.07 -17.01 0.37
C GLU A 137 7.86 -18.51 0.20
N VAL A 138 6.70 -19.04 0.62
CA VAL A 138 6.37 -20.47 0.50
C VAL A 138 5.83 -20.81 -0.89
N HIS A 139 4.91 -20.00 -1.41
CA HIS A 139 4.12 -20.37 -2.59
C HIS A 139 4.64 -19.78 -3.91
N LYS A 140 5.36 -18.65 -3.86
CA LYS A 140 5.90 -17.92 -5.02
C LYS A 140 7.28 -17.31 -4.72
N PRO A 141 8.31 -18.12 -4.38
CA PRO A 141 9.64 -17.62 -4.01
C PRO A 141 10.37 -16.92 -5.16
N THR A 142 9.88 -17.03 -6.41
CA THR A 142 10.44 -16.34 -7.58
C THR A 142 9.88 -14.93 -7.76
N VAL A 143 8.74 -14.61 -7.13
CA VAL A 143 8.20 -13.25 -7.16
C VAL A 143 9.18 -12.33 -6.45
N PRO A 144 9.55 -11.19 -7.06
CA PRO A 144 10.49 -10.26 -6.47
C PRO A 144 9.78 -9.46 -5.38
N ALA A 145 9.69 -10.01 -4.17
CA ALA A 145 9.13 -9.36 -2.99
C ALA A 145 10.14 -9.40 -1.84
N PRO A 146 10.11 -8.43 -0.89
CA PRO A 146 10.90 -8.51 0.33
C PRO A 146 10.68 -9.84 1.07
N ARG A 147 11.72 -10.43 1.65
CA ARG A 147 11.59 -11.65 2.47
C ARG A 147 11.37 -11.28 3.92
N PRO A 148 10.36 -11.86 4.59
CA PRO A 148 10.05 -11.55 5.97
C PRO A 148 11.19 -12.04 6.88
N SER A 149 11.50 -11.27 7.93
CA SER A 149 12.60 -11.57 8.86
C SER A 149 12.19 -11.46 10.34
N GLY A 150 10.90 -11.30 10.60
CA GLY A 150 10.32 -11.20 11.94
C GLY A 150 9.34 -10.03 12.10
N LEU A 151 8.48 -10.14 13.11
CA LEU A 151 7.57 -9.05 13.49
C LEU A 151 7.54 -8.88 15.01
N LEU A 152 7.86 -7.68 15.46
CA LEU A 152 7.79 -7.27 16.86
C LEU A 152 6.68 -6.25 17.07
N HIS A 153 6.16 -6.21 18.29
CA HIS A 153 5.29 -5.16 18.77
C HIS A 153 5.91 -4.54 20.01
N VAL A 154 6.08 -3.21 20.00
CA VAL A 154 6.56 -2.44 21.15
C VAL A 154 5.60 -1.29 21.40
N ASN A 155 4.97 -1.26 22.57
CA ASN A 155 3.90 -0.33 22.92
C ASN A 155 2.73 -0.36 21.92
N ASN A 156 2.65 0.58 20.99
CA ASN A 156 1.66 0.63 19.92
C ASN A 156 2.30 0.72 18.53
N VAL A 157 3.56 0.33 18.41
CA VAL A 157 4.32 0.31 17.16
C VAL A 157 4.63 -1.13 16.79
N SER A 158 4.16 -1.53 15.61
CA SER A 158 4.55 -2.78 14.97
C SER A 158 5.81 -2.55 14.14
N LEU A 159 6.80 -3.43 14.28
CA LEU A 159 8.06 -3.40 13.57
C LEU A 159 8.13 -4.64 12.70
N ILE A 160 7.98 -4.46 11.39
CA ILE A 160 8.08 -5.51 10.38
C ILE A 160 9.51 -5.52 9.87
N PHE A 161 10.24 -6.60 10.15
CA PHE A 161 11.59 -6.83 9.64
C PHE A 161 11.49 -7.59 8.32
N MET A 162 12.22 -7.13 7.31
CA MET A 162 12.26 -7.78 6.00
C MET A 162 13.57 -7.46 5.27
N THR A 163 13.84 -8.17 4.17
CA THR A 163 15.04 -7.89 3.37
C THR A 163 14.93 -6.53 2.68
N TYR A 164 16.03 -5.81 2.65
CA TYR A 164 16.20 -4.62 1.83
C TYR A 164 16.16 -4.99 0.34
N VAL A 165 15.49 -4.15 -0.44
CA VAL A 165 15.46 -4.19 -1.89
C VAL A 165 16.07 -2.86 -2.38
N PRO A 166 16.95 -2.88 -3.41
CA PRO A 166 17.55 -1.67 -3.98
C PRO A 166 16.52 -0.58 -4.28
N THR A 167 16.88 0.67 -4.00
CA THR A 167 15.90 1.77 -3.79
C THR A 167 15.57 2.60 -5.02
N THR A 168 16.13 2.36 -6.20
CA THR A 168 15.68 3.07 -7.40
C THR A 168 14.29 2.58 -7.76
N THR A 169 13.29 3.42 -7.50
CA THR A 169 11.91 3.11 -7.84
C THR A 169 11.65 3.40 -9.31
N LEU A 170 10.62 2.79 -9.86
CA LEU A 170 10.18 3.07 -11.22
C LEU A 170 9.70 4.53 -11.33
N ALA A 171 9.09 5.07 -10.27
CA ALA A 171 8.69 6.48 -10.20
C ALA A 171 9.86 7.44 -10.44
N ASP A 172 11.04 7.13 -9.88
CA ASP A 172 12.24 7.98 -9.99
C ASP A 172 12.71 8.15 -11.44
N ILE A 173 12.49 7.15 -12.29
CA ILE A 173 13.04 7.12 -13.65
C ILE A 173 11.98 7.17 -14.76
N TRP A 174 10.69 6.99 -14.43
CA TRP A 174 9.61 6.76 -15.41
C TRP A 174 9.54 7.82 -16.49
N THR A 175 9.65 9.09 -16.12
CA THR A 175 9.58 10.24 -17.04
C THR A 175 10.75 10.29 -18.02
N GLY A 176 11.88 9.67 -17.68
CA GLY A 176 13.06 9.57 -18.52
C GLY A 176 13.10 8.34 -19.44
N LEU A 177 12.16 7.40 -19.27
CA LEU A 177 12.11 6.19 -20.07
C LEU A 177 11.52 6.45 -21.47
N ASP A 178 12.12 5.84 -22.49
CA ASP A 178 11.51 5.78 -23.81
C ASP A 178 10.37 4.75 -23.88
N ILE A 179 9.61 4.79 -24.97
CA ILE A 179 8.45 3.90 -25.17
C ILE A 179 8.85 2.41 -25.17
N ALA A 180 10.04 2.08 -25.68
CA ALA A 180 10.50 0.69 -25.74
C ALA A 180 10.85 0.17 -24.33
N GLN A 181 11.51 0.98 -23.51
CA GLN A 181 11.80 0.70 -22.12
C GLN A 181 10.51 0.56 -21.30
N LYS A 182 9.55 1.48 -21.45
CA LYS A 182 8.23 1.40 -20.78
C LYS A 182 7.49 0.11 -21.15
N ARG A 183 7.49 -0.28 -22.43
CA ARG A 183 6.91 -1.57 -22.88
C ARG A 183 7.63 -2.79 -22.34
N SER A 184 8.96 -2.74 -22.21
CA SER A 184 9.75 -3.80 -21.59
C SER A 184 9.37 -4.00 -20.12
N ILE A 185 9.22 -2.90 -19.36
CA ILE A 185 8.74 -2.93 -17.97
C ILE A 185 7.30 -3.45 -17.89
N GLN A 186 6.40 -2.99 -18.76
CA GLN A 186 5.02 -3.48 -18.85
C GLN A 186 4.99 -5.01 -19.06
N HIS A 187 5.86 -5.54 -19.94
CA HIS A 187 5.95 -6.97 -20.20
C HIS A 187 6.44 -7.75 -18.98
N GLN A 188 7.53 -7.30 -18.34
CA GLN A 188 8.05 -7.92 -17.11
C GLN A 188 7.00 -7.93 -15.99
N LEU A 189 6.29 -6.82 -15.78
CA LEU A 189 5.19 -6.75 -14.81
C LEU A 189 4.07 -7.74 -15.17
N ASN A 190 3.72 -7.86 -16.45
CA ASN A 190 2.70 -8.82 -16.88
C ASN A 190 3.08 -10.25 -16.55
N GLU A 191 4.34 -10.64 -16.78
CA GLU A 191 4.84 -11.97 -16.41
C GLU A 191 4.77 -12.21 -14.89
N ILE A 192 5.23 -11.24 -14.09
CA ILE A 192 5.21 -11.32 -12.62
C ILE A 192 3.77 -11.43 -12.10
N LEU A 193 2.86 -10.58 -12.60
CA LEU A 193 1.46 -10.57 -12.16
C LEU A 193 0.70 -11.80 -12.66
N ALA A 194 0.98 -12.30 -13.86
CA ALA A 194 0.39 -13.54 -14.35
C ALA A 194 0.82 -14.73 -13.48
N ASP A 195 2.10 -14.80 -13.09
CA ASP A 195 2.58 -15.82 -12.15
C ASP A 195 1.91 -15.69 -10.78
N LEU A 196 1.79 -14.47 -10.23
CA LEU A 196 1.07 -14.22 -8.98
C LEU A 196 -0.40 -14.67 -9.06
N ARG A 197 -1.10 -14.31 -10.14
CA ARG A 197 -2.53 -14.62 -10.34
C ARG A 197 -2.80 -16.10 -10.58
N SER A 198 -1.77 -16.91 -10.86
CA SER A 198 -1.90 -18.37 -10.89
C SER A 198 -2.11 -18.99 -9.50
N LEU A 199 -1.93 -18.23 -8.42
CA LEU A 199 -2.39 -18.61 -7.10
C LEU A 199 -3.91 -18.57 -7.05
N SER A 200 -4.53 -19.74 -7.02
CA SER A 200 -5.97 -19.88 -6.77
C SER A 200 -6.28 -19.63 -5.31
N CYS A 201 -7.37 -18.90 -5.04
CA CYS A 201 -7.92 -18.80 -3.70
C CYS A 201 -8.34 -20.19 -3.21
N PRO A 202 -7.80 -20.70 -2.09
CA PRO A 202 -8.23 -21.99 -1.53
C PRO A 202 -9.73 -22.02 -1.22
N ASP A 203 -10.34 -23.19 -1.41
CA ASP A 203 -11.77 -23.38 -1.14
C ASP A 203 -12.13 -23.03 0.32
N GLY A 204 -13.16 -22.21 0.49
CA GLY A 204 -13.64 -21.77 1.82
C GLY A 204 -12.78 -20.69 2.49
N MET A 205 -11.69 -20.24 1.86
CA MET A 205 -10.90 -19.12 2.36
C MET A 205 -11.62 -17.79 2.09
N PRO A 206 -11.76 -16.90 3.10
CA PRO A 206 -12.27 -15.55 2.88
C PRO A 206 -11.37 -14.74 1.95
N LEU A 207 -12.00 -13.90 1.12
CA LEU A 207 -11.33 -12.90 0.32
C LEU A 207 -10.63 -11.86 1.20
N GLY A 208 -9.56 -11.28 0.66
CA GLY A 208 -8.67 -10.38 1.37
C GLY A 208 -7.36 -11.05 1.78
N GLY A 209 -6.80 -10.58 2.89
CA GLY A 209 -5.50 -11.04 3.38
C GLY A 209 -5.42 -12.54 3.65
N VAL A 210 -4.23 -13.11 3.48
CA VAL A 210 -3.99 -14.56 3.45
C VAL A 210 -4.23 -15.30 4.78
N ARG A 211 -4.41 -14.58 5.88
CA ARG A 211 -4.73 -15.15 7.19
C ARG A 211 -6.07 -14.65 7.72
N GLY A 212 -6.96 -14.21 6.84
CA GLY A 212 -8.29 -13.75 7.21
C GLY A 212 -8.30 -12.33 7.77
N GLU A 213 -7.32 -11.49 7.40
CA GLU A 213 -7.28 -10.06 7.75
C GLU A 213 -8.41 -9.24 7.08
N GLY A 214 -9.18 -9.89 6.20
CA GLY A 214 -10.35 -9.32 5.56
C GLY A 214 -10.04 -8.50 4.32
N CYS A 215 -11.11 -8.07 3.65
CA CYS A 215 -11.03 -7.20 2.48
C CYS A 215 -10.76 -5.76 2.89
N LYS A 216 -9.92 -5.07 2.11
CA LYS A 216 -9.54 -3.68 2.30
C LYS A 216 -9.84 -2.91 1.03
N ASP A 217 -10.50 -1.77 1.16
CA ASP A 217 -10.74 -0.84 0.06
C ASP A 217 -10.40 0.59 0.49
N VAL A 218 -9.25 1.08 0.01
CA VAL A 218 -8.79 2.45 0.23
C VAL A 218 -9.35 3.36 -0.84
N ARG A 219 -10.28 4.23 -0.47
CA ARG A 219 -10.77 5.30 -1.34
C ARG A 219 -10.39 6.64 -0.73
N ARG A 220 -11.36 7.51 -0.42
CA ARG A 220 -11.11 8.65 0.48
C ARG A 220 -10.71 8.20 1.88
N HIS A 221 -11.27 7.07 2.33
CA HIS A 221 -10.93 6.44 3.59
C HIS A 221 -10.74 4.94 3.37
N LEU A 222 -9.93 4.30 4.22
CA LEU A 222 -9.79 2.86 4.22
C LEU A 222 -11.02 2.20 4.85
N ARG A 223 -11.68 1.34 4.08
CA ARG A 223 -12.77 0.46 4.52
C ARG A 223 -12.23 -0.94 4.73
N HIS A 224 -12.62 -1.57 5.83
CA HIS A 224 -12.31 -2.96 6.13
C HIS A 224 -13.61 -3.77 6.18
N SER A 225 -13.58 -5.00 5.69
CA SER A 225 -14.67 -5.95 5.93
C SER A 225 -14.74 -6.29 7.41
N ILE A 226 -15.91 -6.15 8.01
CA ILE A 226 -16.15 -6.53 9.42
C ILE A 226 -16.35 -8.05 9.53
N GLU A 227 -17.02 -8.63 8.54
CA GLU A 227 -17.32 -10.06 8.45
C GLU A 227 -16.52 -10.71 7.30
N PRO A 228 -16.20 -12.01 7.38
CA PRO A 228 -15.58 -12.75 6.29
C PRO A 228 -16.39 -12.66 5.00
N ILE A 229 -15.73 -12.28 3.90
CA ILE A 229 -16.33 -12.23 2.57
C ILE A 229 -15.90 -13.48 1.81
N LEU A 230 -16.84 -14.37 1.50
CA LEU A 230 -16.54 -15.66 0.85
C LEU A 230 -16.83 -15.67 -0.64
N THR A 231 -17.62 -14.72 -1.13
CA THR A 231 -18.09 -14.71 -2.53
C THR A 231 -17.83 -13.39 -3.21
N ILE A 232 -17.68 -13.43 -4.53
CA ILE A 232 -17.56 -12.23 -5.38
C ILE A 232 -18.81 -11.35 -5.25
N LYS A 233 -19.99 -11.94 -5.04
CA LYS A 233 -21.23 -11.21 -4.81
C LYS A 233 -21.14 -10.39 -3.53
N ASP A 234 -20.66 -10.98 -2.44
CA ASP A 234 -20.50 -10.29 -1.17
C ASP A 234 -19.40 -9.22 -1.25
N PHE A 235 -18.34 -9.49 -2.01
CA PHE A 235 -17.31 -8.49 -2.29
C PHE A 235 -17.87 -7.28 -3.04
N LYS A 236 -18.71 -7.48 -4.06
CA LYS A 236 -19.39 -6.38 -4.77
C LYS A 236 -20.25 -5.55 -3.82
N ASN A 237 -20.96 -6.19 -2.89
CA ASN A 237 -21.75 -5.48 -1.88
C ASN A 237 -20.86 -4.66 -0.92
N PHE A 238 -19.69 -5.17 -0.59
CA PHE A 238 -18.68 -4.47 0.21
C PHE A 238 -18.08 -3.27 -0.53
N GLN A 239 -17.71 -3.46 -1.81
CA GLN A 239 -17.14 -2.42 -2.65
C GLN A 239 -18.18 -1.32 -2.94
N PHE A 240 -19.41 -1.71 -3.21
CA PHE A 240 -20.47 -0.80 -3.65
C PHE A 240 -21.67 -0.79 -2.68
N PRO A 241 -21.50 -0.32 -1.44
CA PRO A 241 -22.53 -0.41 -0.42
C PRO A 241 -23.76 0.46 -0.73
N SER A 242 -23.68 1.40 -1.68
CA SER A 242 -24.81 2.23 -2.11
C SER A 242 -25.63 1.62 -3.26
N LEU A 243 -25.12 0.57 -3.94
CA LEU A 243 -25.85 -0.21 -4.95
C LEU A 243 -26.89 -1.16 -4.31
N ARG A 244 -27.55 -0.70 -3.24
CA ARG A 244 -28.57 -1.48 -2.52
C ARG A 244 -29.97 -1.31 -3.11
N THR A 245 -30.18 -0.33 -4.00
CA THR A 245 -31.49 -0.16 -4.64
C THR A 245 -31.60 -1.12 -5.82
N PRO A 246 -32.62 -2.00 -5.86
CA PRO A 246 -32.75 -2.99 -6.93
C PRO A 246 -32.80 -2.36 -8.34
N ILE A 247 -33.38 -1.16 -8.46
CA ILE A 247 -33.52 -0.45 -9.73
C ILE A 247 -32.17 0.04 -10.25
N PHE A 248 -31.33 0.64 -9.39
CA PHE A 248 -30.03 1.14 -9.83
C PHE A 248 -29.08 -0.01 -10.15
N THR A 249 -29.11 -1.09 -9.35
CA THR A 249 -28.35 -2.31 -9.64
C THR A 249 -28.76 -2.92 -10.98
N GLU A 250 -30.07 -3.07 -11.23
CA GLU A 250 -30.59 -3.55 -12.51
C GLU A 250 -30.21 -2.63 -13.69
N PHE A 251 -30.23 -1.31 -13.48
CA PHE A 251 -29.82 -0.35 -14.50
C PHE A 251 -28.33 -0.46 -14.84
N ILE A 252 -27.47 -0.55 -13.83
CA ILE A 252 -26.03 -0.78 -14.00
C ILE A 252 -25.80 -2.13 -14.67
N ASP A 253 -26.45 -3.21 -14.21
CA ASP A 253 -26.31 -4.53 -14.82
C ASP A 253 -26.73 -4.52 -16.30
N ARG A 254 -27.79 -3.80 -16.67
CA ARG A 254 -28.20 -3.60 -18.07
C ARG A 254 -27.22 -2.78 -18.89
N LEU A 255 -26.60 -1.73 -18.32
CA LEU A 255 -25.53 -0.98 -19.00
C LEU A 255 -24.28 -1.85 -19.20
N CYS A 256 -24.01 -2.74 -18.26
CA CYS A 256 -22.88 -3.65 -18.27
C CYS A 256 -23.08 -4.83 -19.24
N GLN A 257 -24.29 -5.37 -19.37
CA GLN A 257 -24.60 -6.58 -20.16
C GLN A 257 -24.06 -6.57 -21.61
N PRO A 258 -24.19 -5.49 -22.41
CA PRO A 258 -23.65 -5.44 -23.77
C PRO A 258 -22.12 -5.39 -23.83
N CYS A 259 -21.47 -4.98 -22.74
CA CYS A 259 -20.02 -4.79 -22.66
C CYS A 259 -19.27 -6.05 -22.17
N ILE A 260 -20.00 -7.03 -21.61
CA ILE A 260 -19.45 -8.27 -21.08
C ILE A 260 -19.44 -9.32 -22.19
N ARG A 261 -18.24 -9.73 -22.63
CA ARG A 261 -18.11 -10.89 -23.54
C ARG A 261 -18.62 -12.15 -22.83
N PRO A 262 -19.17 -13.15 -23.52
CA PRO A 262 -19.68 -14.38 -22.91
C PRO A 262 -18.71 -15.14 -21.97
N GLY A 263 -17.40 -14.91 -22.06
CA GLY A 263 -16.36 -15.45 -21.16
C GLY A 263 -15.89 -14.53 -20.02
N GLN A 264 -16.34 -13.27 -19.96
CA GLN A 264 -16.06 -12.33 -18.84
C GLN A 264 -17.09 -12.41 -17.71
N LEU A 265 -18.09 -13.30 -17.83
CA LEU A 265 -19.13 -13.49 -16.82
C LEU A 265 -18.59 -14.22 -15.57
N GLU A 266 -17.56 -15.04 -15.72
CA GLU A 266 -16.94 -15.79 -14.62
C GLU A 266 -15.70 -15.06 -14.10
N ILE A 267 -15.93 -13.98 -13.35
CA ILE A 267 -14.86 -13.32 -12.59
C ILE A 267 -14.26 -14.36 -11.64
N GLN A 268 -12.94 -14.48 -11.65
CA GLN A 268 -12.20 -15.34 -10.74
C GLN A 268 -11.60 -14.55 -9.58
N CYS A 269 -11.41 -15.22 -8.46
CA CYS A 269 -10.63 -14.70 -7.34
C CYS A 269 -9.17 -15.09 -7.53
N VAL A 270 -8.29 -14.11 -7.64
CA VAL A 270 -6.85 -14.27 -7.88
C VAL A 270 -6.07 -13.54 -6.80
N PHE A 271 -4.80 -13.86 -6.66
CA PHE A 271 -3.92 -13.09 -5.79
C PHE A 271 -3.59 -11.73 -6.42
N THR A 272 -3.76 -10.66 -5.65
CA THR A 272 -3.50 -9.27 -6.06
C THR A 272 -2.53 -8.61 -5.10
N HIS A 273 -1.70 -7.70 -5.62
CA HIS A 273 -0.87 -6.79 -4.83
C HIS A 273 -1.72 -5.73 -4.12
N GLY A 274 -2.70 -5.15 -4.83
CA GLY A 274 -3.68 -4.21 -4.26
C GLY A 274 -3.19 -2.76 -4.11
N ASP A 275 -1.96 -2.47 -4.53
CA ASP A 275 -1.32 -1.15 -4.49
C ASP A 275 -0.15 -1.03 -5.49
N LEU A 276 -0.37 -1.52 -6.70
CA LEU A 276 0.64 -1.50 -7.74
C LEU A 276 0.76 -0.09 -8.36
N ARG A 277 1.83 0.62 -8.01
CA ARG A 277 2.19 1.94 -8.54
C ARG A 277 3.70 2.06 -8.75
N PRO A 278 4.19 3.02 -9.55
CA PRO A 278 5.62 3.17 -9.84
C PRO A 278 6.49 3.31 -8.57
N ASP A 279 6.01 3.95 -7.51
CA ASP A 279 6.72 4.10 -6.23
C ASP A 279 6.97 2.76 -5.51
N ASN A 280 6.11 1.77 -5.78
CA ASN A 280 6.16 0.45 -5.16
C ASN A 280 6.90 -0.57 -6.04
N ILE A 281 7.46 -0.15 -7.17
CA ILE A 281 8.21 -1.01 -8.10
C ILE A 281 9.65 -0.54 -8.08
N THR A 282 10.59 -1.45 -7.85
CA THR A 282 12.03 -1.15 -7.90
C THR A 282 12.65 -1.75 -9.15
N VAL A 283 13.64 -1.05 -9.69
CA VAL A 283 14.32 -1.42 -10.93
C VAL A 283 15.82 -1.21 -10.83
N GLU A 284 16.55 -2.00 -11.61
CA GLU A 284 17.98 -1.84 -11.83
C GLU A 284 18.27 -1.70 -13.32
N ALA A 285 19.30 -0.93 -13.68
CA ALA A 285 19.81 -0.89 -15.03
C ALA A 285 20.35 -2.28 -15.42
N SER A 286 20.03 -2.72 -16.63
CA SER A 286 20.54 -3.93 -17.25
C SER A 286 21.29 -3.60 -18.54
N ASP A 287 21.94 -4.60 -19.13
CA ASP A 287 22.75 -4.42 -20.34
C ASP A 287 21.95 -3.79 -21.48
N GLY A 288 22.62 -2.97 -22.29
CA GLY A 288 22.00 -2.32 -23.45
C GLY A 288 21.05 -1.18 -23.10
N GLY A 289 21.16 -0.59 -21.90
CA GLY A 289 20.34 0.56 -21.49
C GLY A 289 18.90 0.18 -21.17
N GLN A 290 18.64 -1.07 -20.81
CA GLN A 290 17.34 -1.55 -20.37
C GLN A 290 17.22 -1.49 -18.85
N PHE A 291 16.03 -1.76 -18.34
CA PHE A 291 15.76 -1.83 -16.90
C PHE A 291 15.09 -3.15 -16.57
N ARG A 292 15.50 -3.76 -15.46
CA ARG A 292 14.92 -4.98 -14.92
C ARG A 292 14.21 -4.70 -13.61
N ILE A 293 13.02 -5.24 -13.44
CA ILE A 293 12.29 -5.18 -12.18
C ILE A 293 12.98 -6.06 -11.15
N THR A 294 13.26 -5.48 -9.98
CA THR A 294 13.98 -6.15 -8.88
C THR A 294 13.14 -6.33 -7.64
N GLY A 295 11.98 -5.69 -7.56
CA GLY A 295 11.14 -5.77 -6.37
C GLY A 295 9.79 -5.09 -6.52
N LEU A 296 8.77 -5.70 -5.94
CA LEU A 296 7.46 -5.15 -5.63
C LEU A 296 7.37 -4.95 -4.11
N LEU A 297 7.10 -3.72 -3.70
CA LEU A 297 7.08 -3.27 -2.31
C LEU A 297 5.64 -2.98 -1.84
N ASP A 298 5.46 -2.89 -0.54
CA ASP A 298 4.20 -2.42 0.08
C ASP A 298 2.99 -3.35 -0.13
N TRP A 299 3.09 -4.57 0.39
CA TRP A 299 2.07 -5.62 0.32
C TRP A 299 0.95 -5.49 1.37
N GLU A 300 0.64 -4.28 1.85
CA GLU A 300 -0.30 -4.11 2.97
C GLU A 300 -1.78 -4.26 2.58
N TYR A 301 -2.06 -4.23 1.27
CA TYR A 301 -3.39 -4.37 0.67
C TYR A 301 -3.54 -5.62 -0.20
N SER A 302 -2.58 -6.54 -0.15
CA SER A 302 -2.59 -7.75 -0.95
C SER A 302 -3.48 -8.84 -0.37
N GLY A 303 -3.80 -9.81 -1.23
CA GLY A 303 -4.63 -10.93 -0.86
C GLY A 303 -5.38 -11.51 -2.05
N PHE A 304 -6.39 -12.34 -1.76
CA PHE A 304 -7.28 -12.89 -2.77
C PHE A 304 -8.44 -11.94 -3.02
N TYR A 305 -8.53 -11.40 -4.23
CA TYR A 305 -9.57 -10.46 -4.64
C TYR A 305 -10.09 -10.83 -6.03
N PRO A 306 -11.27 -10.32 -6.43
CA PRO A 306 -11.73 -10.45 -7.81
C PRO A 306 -10.69 -9.88 -8.77
N GLU A 307 -10.45 -10.56 -9.90
CA GLU A 307 -9.38 -10.20 -10.84
C GLU A 307 -9.41 -8.74 -11.33
N TYR A 308 -10.58 -8.14 -11.51
CA TYR A 308 -10.69 -6.74 -11.91
C TYR A 308 -10.18 -5.74 -10.86
N TYR A 309 -10.06 -6.17 -9.60
CA TYR A 309 -9.79 -5.27 -8.49
C TYR A 309 -8.39 -4.65 -8.58
N GLU A 310 -7.38 -5.40 -9.05
CA GLU A 310 -6.02 -4.85 -9.23
C GLU A 310 -6.00 -3.64 -10.18
N LEU A 311 -6.78 -3.64 -11.27
CA LEU A 311 -6.90 -2.48 -12.17
C LEU A 311 -7.45 -1.27 -11.42
N ILE A 312 -8.54 -1.46 -10.68
CA ILE A 312 -9.17 -0.39 -9.88
C ILE A 312 -8.14 0.18 -8.90
N ARG A 313 -7.45 -0.69 -8.16
CA ARG A 313 -6.43 -0.28 -7.18
C ARG A 313 -5.26 0.45 -7.82
N SER A 314 -4.73 -0.08 -8.93
CA SER A 314 -3.58 0.48 -9.66
C SER A 314 -3.87 1.85 -10.27
N THR A 315 -5.15 2.21 -10.44
CA THR A 315 -5.60 3.46 -11.05
C THR A 315 -6.20 4.45 -10.05
N ASN A 316 -6.09 4.20 -8.74
CA ASN A 316 -6.60 5.12 -7.71
C ASN A 316 -6.01 6.54 -7.78
N GLY A 317 -4.80 6.68 -8.30
CA GLY A 317 -4.15 7.98 -8.52
C GLY A 317 -4.54 8.67 -9.84
N LEU A 318 -5.25 8.00 -10.74
CA LEU A 318 -5.61 8.53 -12.05
C LEU A 318 -6.72 9.58 -11.90
N GLY A 319 -6.37 10.84 -12.15
CA GLY A 319 -7.29 11.97 -12.13
C GLY A 319 -7.44 12.62 -13.51
N PRO A 320 -8.57 13.31 -13.80
CA PRO A 320 -8.79 13.98 -15.10
C PRO A 320 -7.77 15.08 -15.42
N SER A 321 -7.05 15.58 -14.42
CA SER A 321 -6.05 16.62 -14.54
C SER A 321 -4.61 16.11 -14.46
N GLY A 322 -4.41 14.80 -14.29
CA GLY A 322 -3.09 14.19 -14.23
C GLY A 322 -2.60 13.83 -15.63
N ASP A 323 -1.39 14.26 -15.98
CA ASP A 323 -0.69 13.89 -17.21
C ASP A 323 0.42 12.88 -16.88
N ASP A 324 0.00 11.71 -16.40
CA ASP A 324 0.89 10.59 -16.09
C ASP A 324 0.61 9.44 -17.05
N ASP A 325 1.53 9.20 -17.97
CA ASP A 325 1.39 8.17 -18.99
C ASP A 325 1.58 6.75 -18.43
N TRP A 326 1.96 6.57 -17.17
CA TRP A 326 2.03 5.27 -16.49
C TRP A 326 0.78 4.41 -16.74
N TYR A 327 -0.40 5.02 -16.64
CA TYR A 327 -1.68 4.32 -16.79
C TYR A 327 -1.92 3.76 -18.19
N LEU A 328 -1.16 4.21 -19.20
CA LEU A 328 -1.19 3.67 -20.56
C LEU A 328 -0.31 2.43 -20.73
N PHE A 329 0.54 2.11 -19.74
CA PHE A 329 1.47 0.98 -19.75
C PHE A 329 1.13 -0.05 -18.66
N LEU A 330 -0.13 -0.12 -18.22
CA LEU A 330 -0.57 -1.16 -17.29
C LEU A 330 -0.44 -2.56 -17.92
N PRO A 331 -0.07 -3.59 -17.15
CA PRO A 331 0.07 -4.97 -17.65
C PRO A 331 -1.20 -5.53 -18.29
N GLU A 332 -1.05 -6.36 -19.32
CA GLU A 332 -2.17 -6.94 -20.07
C GLU A 332 -3.15 -7.72 -19.18
N CYS A 333 -2.62 -8.45 -18.18
CA CYS A 333 -3.40 -9.24 -17.22
C CYS A 333 -4.29 -8.39 -16.30
N ILE A 334 -4.12 -7.07 -16.26
CA ILE A 334 -4.98 -6.10 -15.57
C ILE A 334 -5.46 -4.98 -16.48
N SER A 335 -5.42 -5.19 -17.79
CA SER A 335 -5.69 -4.13 -18.77
C SER A 335 -7.12 -3.56 -18.69
N PRO A 336 -7.29 -2.26 -18.99
CA PRO A 336 -8.60 -1.65 -19.18
C PRO A 336 -9.44 -2.32 -20.29
N GLU A 337 -8.82 -2.90 -21.30
CA GLU A 337 -9.51 -3.67 -22.35
C GLU A 337 -10.22 -4.89 -21.78
N ARG A 338 -9.69 -5.47 -20.70
CA ARG A 338 -10.26 -6.64 -20.03
C ARG A 338 -11.24 -6.28 -18.91
N TYR A 339 -10.95 -5.23 -18.13
CA TYR A 339 -11.72 -4.91 -16.92
C TYR A 339 -12.30 -3.48 -16.89
N GLY A 340 -12.26 -2.75 -18.02
CA GLY A 340 -12.65 -1.34 -18.10
C GLY A 340 -14.09 -1.07 -17.69
N MET A 341 -15.01 -2.03 -17.87
CA MET A 341 -16.38 -1.91 -17.36
C MET A 341 -16.43 -1.88 -15.82
N TRP A 342 -15.69 -2.76 -15.15
CA TRP A 342 -15.59 -2.77 -13.68
C TRP A 342 -14.95 -1.49 -13.17
N TRP A 343 -13.94 -1.01 -13.89
CA TRP A 343 -13.30 0.27 -13.61
C TRP A 343 -14.27 1.45 -13.75
N LEU A 344 -15.05 1.52 -14.85
CA LEU A 344 -16.04 2.57 -15.08
C LEU A 344 -17.13 2.57 -14.01
N LEU A 345 -17.60 1.39 -13.59
CA LEU A 345 -18.56 1.25 -12.51
C LEU A 345 -18.00 1.81 -11.20
N ASP A 346 -16.77 1.45 -10.85
CA ASP A 346 -16.13 1.95 -9.64
C ASP A 346 -15.89 3.46 -9.69
N TYR A 347 -15.42 3.97 -10.82
CA TYR A 347 -15.23 5.40 -11.03
C TYR A 347 -16.56 6.18 -10.91
N ALA A 348 -17.63 5.70 -11.55
CA ALA A 348 -18.95 6.33 -11.47
C ALA A 348 -19.51 6.30 -10.04
N HIS A 349 -19.38 5.18 -9.33
CA HIS A 349 -19.82 5.08 -7.95
C HIS A 349 -19.01 6.01 -7.03
N GLY A 350 -17.68 6.05 -7.19
CA GLY A 350 -16.81 6.93 -6.42
C GLY A 350 -17.23 8.40 -6.54
N ARG A 351 -17.54 8.87 -7.75
CA ARG A 351 -18.01 10.24 -8.01
C ARG A 351 -19.39 10.57 -7.42
N LEU A 352 -20.27 9.57 -7.29
CA LEU A 352 -21.66 9.78 -6.86
C LEU A 352 -21.85 9.70 -5.34
N VAL A 353 -20.98 8.96 -4.65
CA VAL A 353 -21.23 8.51 -3.27
C VAL A 353 -20.19 9.06 -2.29
N GLU A 354 -19.00 9.43 -2.78
CA GLU A 354 -17.90 9.95 -1.98
C GLU A 354 -17.54 11.36 -2.43
#